data_AF-A0A315X1M3-F1
#
_entry.id   AF-A0A315X1M3-F1
#
_cell.length_a   1.000
_cell.length_b   1.000
_cell.length_c   1.000
_cell.angle_alpha   90.00
_cell.angle_beta   90.00
_cell.angle_gamma   90.00
#
_symmetry.space_group_name_H-M   'P 1'
#
loop_
_entity.id
_entity.type
_entity.pdbx_description
1 polymer ?
#
loop_
_entity_poly.entity_id
_entity_poly.type
_entity_poly.pdbx_seq_one_letter_code
_entity_poly.pdbx_strand_id
1 'polypeptide(L)'
;MTTLSDIRTRLRQDLGDPDSLRWDNDALDRHIARALSELSLAIPRELTATLATTPGSRELSLTTLDGLVEIEAAEYPVDHFPPSYVRFATWEGTLTLHTAIAPDGGDARLYYTAAHTLDSSASTLPPHLEDVLATGAAAYAALELASSSTEQLNLNGDTPATYAGWARARLTAFHQLLHTHARKNRVRTRNLYVPA
;
A
#
# COMPACT_ATOMS: atom_id res chain seq x y z
N MET A 1 -9.82 -17.55 -0.27
CA MET A 1 -8.94 -16.36 -0.36
C MET A 1 -9.66 -15.36 -1.24
N THR A 2 -9.63 -14.08 -0.89
CA THR A 2 -10.33 -13.02 -1.62
C THR A 2 -9.58 -12.68 -2.91
N THR A 3 -10.31 -12.55 -4.00
CA THR A 3 -9.81 -12.23 -5.34
C THR A 3 -10.30 -10.85 -5.79
N LEU A 4 -9.74 -10.33 -6.89
CA LEU A 4 -10.22 -9.10 -7.52
C LEU A 4 -11.72 -9.19 -7.88
N SER A 5 -12.19 -10.35 -8.34
CA SER A 5 -13.60 -10.56 -8.68
C SER A 5 -14.51 -10.47 -7.46
N ASP A 6 -14.05 -10.91 -6.29
CA ASP A 6 -14.82 -10.82 -5.05
C ASP A 6 -14.99 -9.36 -4.62
N ILE A 7 -13.90 -8.58 -4.67
CA ILE A 7 -13.95 -7.14 -4.37
C ILE A 7 -14.84 -6.40 -5.38
N ARG A 8 -14.75 -6.74 -6.67
CA ARG A 8 -15.61 -6.15 -7.71
C ARG A 8 -17.09 -6.46 -7.44
N THR A 9 -17.42 -7.66 -7.01
CA THR A 9 -18.80 -8.05 -6.68
C THR A 9 -19.34 -7.24 -5.50
N ARG A 10 -18.54 -7.06 -4.43
CA ARG A 10 -18.91 -6.18 -3.30
C ARG A 10 -19.11 -4.74 -3.75
N LEU A 11 -18.18 -4.23 -4.56
CA LEU A 11 -18.24 -2.88 -5.10
C LEU A 11 -19.51 -2.65 -5.93
N ARG A 12 -19.93 -3.62 -6.75
CA ARG A 12 -21.19 -3.56 -7.50
C ARG A 12 -22.41 -3.46 -6.59
N GLN A 13 -22.44 -4.22 -5.49
CA GLN A 13 -23.49 -4.12 -4.48
C GLN A 13 -23.51 -2.73 -3.83
N ASP A 14 -22.35 -2.20 -3.45
CA ASP A 14 -22.21 -0.87 -2.83
C ASP A 14 -22.57 0.29 -3.77
N LEU A 15 -22.48 0.08 -5.08
CA LEU A 15 -22.85 1.04 -6.12
C LEU A 15 -24.30 0.89 -6.59
N GLY A 16 -25.04 -0.11 -6.09
CA GLY A 16 -26.40 -0.42 -6.53
C GLY A 16 -26.48 -0.94 -7.97
N ASP A 17 -25.43 -1.59 -8.46
CA ASP A 17 -25.33 -2.17 -9.80
C ASP A 17 -25.02 -3.68 -9.77
N PRO A 18 -25.82 -4.51 -9.06
CA PRO A 18 -25.55 -5.94 -8.91
C PRO A 18 -25.61 -6.70 -10.23
N ASP A 19 -26.45 -6.26 -11.17
CA ASP A 19 -26.64 -6.89 -12.49
C ASP A 19 -25.66 -6.38 -13.55
N SER A 20 -24.69 -5.54 -13.18
CA SER A 20 -23.64 -5.04 -14.07
C SER A 20 -24.15 -4.26 -15.28
N LEU A 21 -25.19 -3.44 -15.09
CA LEU A 21 -25.82 -2.67 -16.15
C LEU A 21 -25.16 -1.31 -16.36
N ARG A 22 -24.51 -0.75 -15.34
CA ARG A 22 -23.99 0.62 -15.34
C ARG A 22 -22.47 0.69 -15.42
N TRP A 23 -21.79 -0.15 -14.66
CA TRP A 23 -20.34 -0.10 -14.52
C TRP A 23 -19.67 -1.21 -15.31
N ASP A 24 -18.71 -0.84 -16.15
CA ASP A 24 -17.83 -1.81 -16.80
C ASP A 24 -16.77 -2.34 -15.82
N ASN A 25 -16.31 -3.58 -16.04
CA ASN A 25 -15.31 -4.21 -15.18
C ASN A 25 -13.98 -3.44 -15.17
N ASP A 26 -13.53 -2.92 -16.32
CA ASP A 26 -12.24 -2.22 -16.40
C ASP A 26 -12.28 -0.90 -15.63
N ALA A 27 -13.42 -0.22 -15.64
CA ALA A 27 -13.63 1.00 -14.86
C ALA A 27 -13.54 0.70 -13.35
N LEU A 28 -14.19 -0.36 -12.88
CA LEU A 28 -14.13 -0.78 -11.48
C LEU A 28 -12.73 -1.23 -11.07
N ASP A 29 -12.03 -1.99 -11.92
CA ASP A 29 -10.68 -2.49 -11.66
C ASP A 29 -9.69 -1.34 -11.50
N ARG A 30 -9.81 -0.29 -12.32
CA ARG A 30 -9.01 0.94 -12.18
C ARG A 30 -9.24 1.63 -10.83
N HIS A 31 -10.49 1.72 -10.37
CA HIS A 31 -10.81 2.33 -9.07
C HIS A 31 -10.32 1.49 -7.91
N ILE A 32 -10.42 0.17 -8.02
CA ILE A 32 -9.86 -0.79 -7.06
C ILE A 32 -8.34 -0.63 -7.01
N ALA A 33 -7.66 -0.60 -8.15
CA ALA A 33 -6.20 -0.44 -8.22
C ALA A 33 -5.74 0.88 -7.59
N ARG A 34 -6.48 1.98 -7.83
CA ARG A 34 -6.18 3.27 -7.21
C ARG A 34 -6.33 3.23 -5.69
N ALA A 35 -7.47 2.73 -5.21
CA ALA A 35 -7.71 2.61 -3.77
C ALA A 35 -6.69 1.67 -3.10
N LEU A 36 -6.28 0.59 -3.77
CA LEU A 36 -5.26 -0.34 -3.30
C LEU A 36 -3.89 0.32 -3.19
N SER A 37 -3.53 1.16 -4.15
CA SER A 37 -2.28 1.93 -4.12
C SER A 37 -2.24 2.86 -2.91
N GLU A 38 -3.30 3.64 -2.68
CA GLU A 38 -3.39 4.56 -1.54
C GLU A 38 -3.42 3.83 -0.19
N LEU A 39 -4.17 2.73 -0.11
CA LEU A 39 -4.19 1.86 1.06
C LEU A 39 -2.80 1.28 1.34
N SER A 40 -2.11 0.82 0.30
CA SER A 40 -0.77 0.25 0.41
C SER A 40 0.27 1.26 0.91
N LEU A 41 0.13 2.54 0.58
CA LEU A 41 1.01 3.58 1.10
C LEU A 41 0.70 3.93 2.56
N ALA A 42 -0.57 3.91 2.95
CA ALA A 42 -0.99 4.24 4.31
C ALA A 42 -0.80 3.09 5.31
N ILE A 43 -1.02 1.85 4.84
CA ILE A 43 -1.01 0.61 5.62
C ILE A 43 -0.21 -0.45 4.83
N PRO A 44 1.11 -0.30 4.65
CA PRO A 44 1.89 -1.26 3.87
C PRO A 44 2.14 -2.54 4.68
N ARG A 45 2.39 -3.64 3.96
CA ARG A 45 2.78 -4.93 4.53
C ARG A 45 4.17 -4.85 5.12
N GLU A 46 4.38 -5.44 6.29
CA GLU A 46 5.70 -5.58 6.90
C GLU A 46 6.32 -6.91 6.44
N LEU A 47 7.51 -6.85 5.86
CA LEU A 47 8.23 -7.99 5.32
C LEU A 47 9.70 -7.95 5.75
N THR A 48 10.35 -9.09 5.61
CA THR A 48 11.78 -9.23 5.86
C THR A 48 12.41 -9.97 4.69
N ALA A 49 13.56 -9.50 4.24
CA ALA A 49 14.35 -10.14 3.20
C ALA A 49 15.79 -10.26 3.67
N THR A 50 16.44 -11.36 3.27
CA THR A 50 17.87 -11.56 3.46
C THR A 50 18.56 -11.40 2.12
N LEU A 51 19.52 -10.49 2.04
CA LEU A 51 20.32 -10.22 0.86
C LEU A 51 21.79 -10.45 1.18
N ALA A 52 22.49 -11.21 0.33
CA ALA A 52 23.94 -11.37 0.47
C ALA A 52 24.64 -10.06 0.12
N THR A 53 25.58 -9.63 0.97
CA THR A 53 26.45 -8.50 0.65
C THR A 53 27.50 -8.90 -0.38
N THR A 54 28.19 -7.91 -0.96
CA THR A 54 29.33 -8.18 -1.85
C THR A 54 30.63 -7.81 -1.12
N PRO A 55 31.66 -8.69 -1.08
CA PRO A 55 32.92 -8.39 -0.42
C PRO A 55 33.52 -7.06 -0.91
N GLY A 56 33.83 -6.16 0.02
CA GLY A 56 34.41 -4.85 -0.28
C GLY A 56 33.40 -3.79 -0.75
N SER A 57 32.12 -4.14 -0.94
CA SER A 57 31.05 -3.20 -1.30
C SER A 57 30.08 -2.98 -0.15
N ARG A 58 29.61 -1.74 0.00
CA ARG A 58 28.55 -1.37 0.96
C ARG A 58 27.17 -1.32 0.31
N GLU A 59 27.09 -1.61 -0.99
CA GLU A 59 25.87 -1.49 -1.77
C GLU A 59 25.11 -2.81 -1.84
N LEU A 60 23.80 -2.71 -1.69
CA LEU A 60 22.84 -3.79 -1.85
C LEU A 60 21.77 -3.34 -2.86
N SER A 61 21.47 -4.20 -3.84
CA SER A 61 20.36 -3.96 -4.75
C SER A 61 19.04 -4.27 -4.05
N LEU A 62 18.07 -3.35 -4.17
CA LEU A 62 16.70 -3.50 -3.68
C LEU A 62 15.74 -3.97 -4.78
N THR A 63 16.22 -4.19 -6.01
CA THR A 63 15.39 -4.52 -7.18
C THR A 63 14.66 -5.85 -7.05
N THR A 64 15.10 -6.73 -6.14
CA THR A 64 14.47 -8.02 -5.84
C THR A 64 13.32 -7.90 -4.84
N LEU A 65 13.12 -6.72 -4.23
CA LEU A 65 12.07 -6.47 -3.25
C LEU A 65 10.81 -5.97 -3.96
N ASP A 66 9.96 -6.90 -4.37
CA ASP A 66 8.71 -6.57 -5.07
C ASP A 66 7.80 -5.67 -4.23
N GLY A 67 7.32 -4.60 -4.86
CA GLY A 67 6.40 -3.64 -4.25
C GLY A 67 6.99 -2.85 -3.08
N LEU A 68 8.32 -2.74 -2.97
CA LEU A 68 8.99 -1.97 -1.92
C LEU A 68 8.43 -0.53 -1.81
N VAL A 69 8.00 -0.18 -0.60
CA VAL A 69 7.55 1.17 -0.21
C VAL A 69 8.64 1.89 0.57
N GLU A 70 9.17 1.26 1.62
CA GLU A 70 10.17 1.87 2.50
C GLU A 70 11.01 0.79 3.19
N ILE A 71 12.31 1.06 3.38
CA ILE A 71 13.19 0.27 4.23
C ILE A 71 13.14 0.85 5.65
N GLU A 72 12.78 0.03 6.64
CA GLU A 72 12.63 0.44 8.03
C GLU A 72 13.93 0.22 8.83
N ALA A 73 14.63 -0.90 8.57
CA ALA A 73 15.89 -1.20 9.24
C ALA A 73 16.76 -2.13 8.39
N ALA A 74 18.07 -2.02 8.58
CA ALA A 74 19.05 -2.97 8.07
C ALA A 74 19.83 -3.57 9.25
N GLU A 75 19.91 -4.90 9.30
CA GLU A 75 20.68 -5.65 10.28
C GLU A 75 21.88 -6.29 9.57
N TYR A 76 23.08 -5.98 10.08
CA TYR A 76 24.33 -6.56 9.59
C TYR A 76 25.44 -6.44 10.66
N PRO A 77 26.09 -7.54 11.07
CA PRO A 77 25.79 -8.94 10.72
C PRO A 77 24.46 -9.43 11.31
N VAL A 78 23.86 -10.44 10.68
CA VAL A 78 22.56 -11.00 11.09
C VAL A 78 22.67 -11.94 12.30
N ASP A 79 21.52 -12.19 12.94
CA ASP A 79 21.29 -13.21 13.98
C ASP A 79 22.12 -13.02 15.26
N HIS A 80 22.53 -11.78 15.53
CA HIS A 80 23.14 -11.41 16.80
C HIS A 80 22.08 -11.09 17.85
N PHE A 81 22.40 -11.34 19.13
CA PHE A 81 21.57 -10.93 20.25
C PHE A 81 22.39 -10.05 21.21
N PRO A 82 22.09 -8.74 21.32
CA PRO A 82 21.04 -8.00 20.62
C PRO A 82 21.28 -7.85 19.10
N PRO A 83 20.22 -7.64 18.29
CA PRO A 83 20.37 -7.41 16.84
C PRO A 83 21.26 -6.20 16.51
N SER A 84 22.11 -6.36 15.50
CA SER A 84 23.06 -5.32 15.07
C SER A 84 22.47 -4.47 13.95
N TYR A 85 21.68 -3.46 14.32
CA TYR A 85 21.14 -2.51 13.34
C TYR A 85 22.18 -1.50 12.88
N VAL A 86 22.34 -1.39 11.56
CA VAL A 86 23.28 -0.47 10.93
C VAL A 86 22.54 0.71 10.29
N ARG A 87 23.17 1.88 10.29
CA ARG A 87 22.68 3.02 9.51
C ARG A 87 22.84 2.73 8.03
N PHE A 88 21.95 3.26 7.23
CA PHE A 88 21.99 3.13 5.79
C PHE A 88 21.47 4.39 5.11
N ALA A 89 21.79 4.52 3.82
CA ALA A 89 21.15 5.46 2.91
C ALA A 89 20.53 4.67 1.76
N THR A 90 19.43 5.18 1.19
CA THR A 90 18.80 4.61 -0.01
C THR A 90 18.81 5.63 -1.13
N TRP A 91 19.12 5.17 -2.34
CA TRP A 91 19.04 5.97 -3.56
C TRP A 91 18.69 5.07 -4.74
N GLU A 92 17.61 5.41 -5.47
CA GLU A 92 17.22 4.78 -6.75
C GLU A 92 17.33 3.24 -6.77
N GLY A 93 16.83 2.57 -5.73
CA GLY A 93 16.84 1.11 -5.66
C GLY A 93 18.15 0.47 -5.17
N THR A 94 19.11 1.28 -4.74
CA THR A 94 20.32 0.82 -4.05
C THR A 94 20.29 1.26 -2.59
N LEU A 95 20.68 0.35 -1.70
CA LEU A 95 20.89 0.63 -0.28
C LEU A 95 22.38 0.58 0.04
N THR A 96 22.91 1.64 0.64
CA THR A 96 24.30 1.73 1.08
C THR A 96 24.38 1.59 2.59
N LEU A 97 25.04 0.53 3.07
CA LEU A 97 25.29 0.30 4.49
C LEU A 97 26.40 1.22 5.00
N HIS A 98 26.17 1.93 6.10
CA HIS A 98 27.16 2.79 6.74
C HIS A 98 27.93 2.05 7.83
N THR A 99 28.69 1.04 7.40
CA THR A 99 29.57 0.25 8.27
C THR A 99 31.02 0.76 8.22
N ALA A 100 31.72 0.70 9.37
CA ALA A 100 33.13 1.09 9.45
C ALA A 100 34.01 0.20 8.55
N ILE A 101 33.79 -1.11 8.60
CA ILE A 101 34.46 -2.11 7.76
C ILE A 101 33.51 -2.48 6.61
N ALA A 102 34.06 -2.61 5.40
CA ALA A 102 33.27 -3.04 4.26
C ALA A 102 32.75 -4.48 4.49
N PRO A 103 31.50 -4.78 4.11
CA PRO A 103 30.99 -6.15 4.16
C PRO A 103 31.90 -7.17 3.48
N ASP A 104 31.85 -8.39 3.97
CA ASP A 104 32.70 -9.51 3.59
C ASP A 104 32.01 -10.53 2.67
N GLY A 105 30.76 -10.26 2.28
CA GLY A 105 29.92 -11.21 1.54
C GLY A 105 28.85 -11.88 2.40
N GLY A 106 28.87 -11.69 3.72
CA GLY A 106 27.83 -12.20 4.62
C GLY A 106 26.44 -11.61 4.36
N ASP A 107 25.43 -12.24 4.95
CA ASP A 107 24.03 -11.84 4.80
C ASP A 107 23.72 -10.56 5.56
N ALA A 108 22.95 -9.68 4.92
CA ALA A 108 22.27 -8.55 5.54
C ALA A 108 20.76 -8.80 5.55
N ARG A 109 20.10 -8.55 6.68
CA ARG A 109 18.65 -8.67 6.82
C ARG A 109 18.01 -7.29 6.75
N LEU A 110 17.11 -7.11 5.80
CA LEU A 110 16.35 -5.88 5.61
C LEU A 110 14.94 -6.07 6.15
N TYR A 111 14.53 -5.16 7.02
CA TYR A 111 13.16 -4.99 7.46
C TYR A 111 12.57 -3.89 6.61
N TYR A 112 11.56 -4.23 5.82
CA TYR A 112 11.02 -3.31 4.84
C TYR A 112 9.53 -3.49 4.73
N THR A 113 8.94 -2.58 3.98
CA THR A 113 7.51 -2.53 3.83
C THR A 113 7.14 -2.48 2.38
N ALA A 114 6.06 -3.15 2.03
CA ALA A 114 5.69 -3.42 0.65
C ALA A 114 4.21 -3.20 0.40
N ALA A 115 3.87 -2.88 -0.84
CA ALA A 115 2.50 -2.70 -1.28
C ALA A 115 1.73 -4.03 -1.21
N HIS A 116 0.42 -3.91 -1.02
CA HIS A 116 -0.49 -5.04 -1.16
C HIS A 116 -0.72 -5.34 -2.65
N THR A 117 -0.75 -6.63 -2.95
CA THR A 117 -1.20 -7.17 -4.24
C THR A 117 -2.63 -7.72 -4.12
N LEU A 118 -3.40 -7.55 -5.19
CA LEU A 118 -4.72 -8.11 -5.41
C LEU A 118 -4.84 -8.45 -6.89
N ASP A 119 -5.03 -9.73 -7.19
CA ASP A 119 -5.18 -10.22 -8.56
C ASP A 119 -6.34 -11.22 -8.68
N SER A 120 -6.44 -11.91 -9.81
CA SER A 120 -7.49 -12.88 -10.10
C SER A 120 -7.38 -14.18 -9.27
N SER A 121 -6.22 -14.42 -8.65
CA SER A 121 -5.90 -15.65 -7.93
C SER A 121 -5.85 -15.46 -6.41
N ALA A 122 -5.34 -14.32 -5.93
CA ALA A 122 -5.12 -14.09 -4.52
C ALA A 122 -5.06 -12.59 -4.15
N SER A 123 -5.12 -12.36 -2.84
CA SER A 123 -4.84 -11.07 -2.22
C SER A 123 -3.89 -11.24 -1.05
N THR A 124 -3.06 -10.21 -0.86
CA THR A 124 -2.22 -10.06 0.34
C THR A 124 -2.83 -9.12 1.37
N LEU A 125 -4.07 -8.68 1.15
CA LEU A 125 -4.83 -7.88 2.11
C LEU A 125 -5.34 -8.75 3.27
N PRO A 126 -5.17 -8.30 4.52
CA PRO A 126 -5.91 -8.84 5.63
C PRO A 126 -7.43 -8.63 5.45
N PRO A 127 -8.28 -9.56 5.91
CA PRO A 127 -9.73 -9.46 5.73
C PRO A 127 -10.35 -8.15 6.24
N HIS A 128 -9.82 -7.59 7.33
CA HIS A 128 -10.32 -6.34 7.91
C HIS A 128 -10.03 -5.09 7.05
N LEU A 129 -9.13 -5.17 6.08
CA LEU A 129 -8.81 -4.08 5.15
C LEU A 129 -9.57 -4.21 3.81
N GLU A 130 -10.22 -5.34 3.54
CA GLU A 130 -10.98 -5.54 2.30
C GLU A 130 -12.14 -4.55 2.17
N ASP A 131 -12.86 -4.30 3.28
CA ASP A 131 -13.98 -3.36 3.29
C ASP A 131 -13.50 -1.90 3.20
N VAL A 132 -12.31 -1.61 3.72
CA VAL A 132 -11.66 -0.30 3.56
C VAL A 132 -11.31 -0.07 2.09
N LEU A 133 -10.77 -1.09 1.41
CA LEU A 133 -10.49 -1.05 -0.02
C LEU A 133 -11.78 -0.83 -0.83
N ALA A 134 -12.83 -1.61 -0.55
CA ALA A 134 -14.11 -1.48 -1.25
C ALA A 134 -14.70 -0.08 -1.08
N THR A 135 -14.64 0.49 0.13
CA THR A 135 -15.08 1.87 0.42
C THR A 135 -14.32 2.90 -0.42
N GLY A 136 -12.99 2.78 -0.51
CA GLY A 136 -12.15 3.65 -1.32
C GLY A 136 -12.44 3.53 -2.81
N ALA A 137 -12.56 2.30 -3.32
CA ALA A 137 -12.90 2.06 -4.73
C ALA A 137 -14.29 2.63 -5.08
N ALA A 138 -15.25 2.49 -4.18
CA ALA A 138 -16.60 3.02 -4.35
C ALA A 138 -16.63 4.56 -4.29
N ALA A 139 -15.72 5.18 -3.54
CA ALA A 139 -15.54 6.63 -3.54
C ALA A 139 -15.02 7.14 -4.90
N TYR A 140 -14.06 6.43 -5.51
CA TYR A 140 -13.52 6.77 -6.83
C TYR A 140 -14.51 6.53 -7.96
N ALA A 141 -15.30 5.45 -7.90
CA ALA A 141 -16.42 5.25 -8.81
C ALA A 141 -17.46 6.38 -8.68
N ALA A 142 -17.84 6.75 -7.46
CA ALA A 142 -18.77 7.86 -7.23
C ALA A 142 -18.26 9.21 -7.79
N LEU A 143 -16.94 9.46 -7.72
CA LEU A 143 -16.32 10.65 -8.34
C LEU A 143 -16.43 10.65 -9.86
N GLU A 144 -16.11 9.52 -10.50
CA GLU A 144 -16.28 9.37 -11.94
C GLU A 144 -17.74 9.62 -12.34
N LEU A 145 -18.69 9.11 -11.55
CA LEU A 145 -20.10 9.30 -11.81
C LEU A 145 -20.56 10.76 -11.67
N ALA A 146 -20.06 11.46 -10.67
CA ALA A 146 -20.32 12.90 -10.51
C ALA A 146 -19.78 13.69 -11.72
N SER A 147 -18.61 13.30 -12.23
CA SER A 147 -18.04 13.93 -13.42
C SER A 147 -18.87 13.64 -14.67
N SER A 148 -19.30 12.40 -14.90
CA SER A 148 -20.05 12.03 -16.11
C SER A 148 -21.49 12.55 -16.13
N SER A 149 -22.12 12.67 -14.96
CA SER A 149 -23.48 13.22 -14.82
C SER A 149 -23.56 14.73 -15.05
N THR A 150 -22.43 15.44 -14.99
CA THR A 150 -22.36 16.89 -15.30
C THR A 150 -22.72 17.20 -16.75
N GLU A 151 -22.38 16.29 -17.67
CA GLU A 151 -22.62 16.45 -19.11
C GLU A 151 -24.01 15.95 -19.56
N GLN A 152 -24.84 15.45 -18.63
CA GLN A 152 -26.14 14.85 -18.96
C GLN A 152 -27.31 15.75 -18.55
N LEU A 153 -28.33 15.82 -19.41
CA LEU A 153 -29.59 16.49 -19.08
C LEU A 153 -30.38 15.60 -18.11
N ASN A 154 -30.26 15.88 -16.82
CA ASN A 154 -30.94 15.12 -15.77
C ASN A 154 -32.38 15.64 -15.59
N LEU A 155 -33.35 14.95 -16.21
CA LEU A 155 -34.78 15.30 -16.13
C LEU A 155 -35.44 14.85 -14.81
N ASN A 156 -34.75 14.04 -14.01
CA ASN A 156 -35.35 13.23 -12.94
C ASN A 156 -34.99 13.72 -11.52
N GLY A 157 -34.36 14.90 -11.38
CA GLY A 157 -34.02 15.48 -10.08
C GLY A 157 -32.75 14.93 -9.41
N ASP A 158 -32.16 13.86 -9.95
CA ASP A 158 -30.82 13.41 -9.55
C ASP A 158 -29.77 14.38 -10.07
N THR A 159 -29.33 15.27 -9.18
CA THR A 159 -28.37 16.31 -9.55
C THR A 159 -26.93 15.78 -9.46
N PRO A 160 -26.03 16.23 -10.35
CA PRO A 160 -24.59 15.98 -10.21
C PRO A 160 -24.04 16.38 -8.83
N ALA A 161 -24.66 17.36 -8.17
CA ALA A 161 -24.34 17.78 -6.82
C ALA A 161 -24.59 16.68 -5.76
N THR A 162 -25.64 15.88 -5.90
CA THR A 162 -25.94 14.74 -5.01
C THR A 162 -24.85 13.67 -5.13
N TYR A 163 -24.47 13.31 -6.36
CA TYR A 163 -23.40 12.34 -6.62
C TYR A 163 -22.04 12.85 -6.12
N ALA A 164 -21.74 14.14 -6.32
CA ALA A 164 -20.52 14.76 -5.79
C ALA A 164 -20.49 14.77 -4.24
N GLY A 165 -21.63 15.02 -3.60
CA GLY A 165 -21.77 14.95 -2.14
C GLY A 165 -21.51 13.54 -1.60
N TRP A 166 -22.11 12.53 -2.24
CA TRP A 166 -21.89 11.12 -1.90
C TRP A 166 -20.43 10.69 -2.10
N ALA A 167 -19.82 11.08 -3.23
CA ALA A 167 -18.41 10.80 -3.52
C ALA A 167 -17.48 11.40 -2.46
N ARG A 168 -17.71 12.66 -2.07
CA ARG A 168 -16.95 13.34 -1.01
C ARG A 168 -17.12 12.67 0.34
N ALA A 169 -18.33 12.25 0.70
CA ALA A 169 -18.59 11.53 1.95
C ALA A 169 -17.83 10.20 2.00
N ARG A 170 -17.86 9.42 0.91
CA ARG A 170 -17.12 8.16 0.82
C ARG A 170 -15.61 8.35 0.83
N LEU A 171 -15.08 9.34 0.12
CA LEU A 171 -13.65 9.68 0.17
C LEU A 171 -13.22 10.09 1.58
N THR A 172 -14.04 10.88 2.26
CA THR A 172 -13.77 11.30 3.65
C THR A 172 -13.72 10.09 4.58
N ALA A 173 -14.71 9.19 4.47
CA ALA A 173 -14.73 7.95 5.24
C ALA A 173 -13.50 7.07 4.93
N PHE A 174 -13.14 6.93 3.65
CA PHE A 174 -11.95 6.19 3.24
C PHE A 174 -10.68 6.77 3.88
N HIS A 175 -10.45 8.08 3.78
CA HIS A 175 -9.28 8.71 4.40
C HIS A 175 -9.28 8.62 5.93
N GLN A 176 -10.45 8.66 6.58
CA GLN A 176 -10.56 8.46 8.03
C GLN A 176 -10.22 7.02 8.43
N LEU A 177 -10.66 6.02 7.65
CA LEU A 177 -10.29 4.62 7.84
C LEU A 177 -8.81 4.43 7.62
N LEU A 178 -8.25 4.99 6.54
CA LEU A 178 -6.81 4.99 6.30
C LEU A 178 -6.07 5.59 7.48
N HIS A 179 -6.46 6.75 8.00
CA HIS A 179 -5.81 7.34 9.17
C HIS A 179 -6.00 6.52 10.46
N THR A 180 -7.14 5.83 10.59
CA THR A 180 -7.44 5.00 11.76
C THR A 180 -6.55 3.77 11.83
N HIS A 181 -6.37 3.12 10.68
CA HIS A 181 -5.59 1.89 10.50
C HIS A 181 -4.14 2.14 10.06
N ALA A 182 -3.81 3.36 9.62
CA ALA A 182 -2.46 3.78 9.31
C ALA A 182 -1.56 3.51 10.51
N ARG A 183 -0.28 3.25 10.23
CA ARG A 183 0.72 2.85 11.21
C ARG A 183 0.73 3.74 12.47
N LYS A 184 -0.05 3.34 13.48
CA LYS A 184 0.04 3.84 14.86
C LYS A 184 1.04 3.06 15.69
N ASN A 185 1.36 1.83 15.29
CA ASN A 185 2.38 0.99 15.89
C ASN A 185 3.68 1.05 15.07
N ARG A 186 4.56 2.00 15.42
CA ARG A 186 5.97 1.91 15.03
C ARG A 186 6.74 1.18 16.12
N VAL A 187 7.55 0.19 15.77
CA VAL A 187 8.66 -0.22 16.63
C VAL A 187 9.66 0.94 16.65
N ARG A 188 9.59 1.78 17.68
CA ARG A 188 10.52 2.89 17.88
C ARG A 188 11.69 2.41 18.72
N THR A 189 12.76 1.96 18.09
CA THR A 189 14.05 1.80 18.77
C THR A 189 14.67 3.19 18.96
N ARG A 190 14.54 3.73 20.18
CA ARG A 190 15.23 4.97 20.58
C ARG A 190 16.58 4.60 21.17
N ASN A 191 17.65 4.85 20.42
CA ASN A 191 18.99 4.91 21.01
C ASN A 191 19.32 6.37 21.33
N LEU A 192 19.67 6.64 22.58
CA LEU A 192 20.38 7.87 22.92
C LEU A 192 21.72 7.84 22.16
N TYR A 193 21.97 8.88 21.37
CA TYR A 193 23.24 9.07 20.70
C TYR A 193 24.38 9.03 21.74
N VAL A 194 25.25 8.03 21.64
CA VAL A 194 26.53 8.02 22.36
C VAL A 194 27.60 8.28 21.30
N PRO A 195 28.15 9.51 21.23
CA PRO A 195 29.32 9.78 20.39
C PRO A 195 30.52 8.97 20.91
N ALA A 196 31.33 8.49 19.98
CA ALA A 196 32.68 7.96 20.26
C ALA A 196 33.65 9.10 20.57
#